data_AF-A0AAJ2GI82-F1
#
_entry.id   AF-A0AAJ2GI82-F1
#
_cell.length_a   1.000
_cell.length_b   1.000
_cell.length_c   1.000
_cell.angle_alpha   90.00
_cell.angle_beta   90.00
_cell.angle_gamma   90.00
#
_symmetry.space_group_name_H-M   'P 1'
#
loop_
_entity.id
_entity.type
_entity.pdbx_description
1 polymer ?
#
loop_
_entity_poly.entity_id
_entity_poly.type
_entity_poly.pdbx_seq_one_letter_code
_entity_poly.pdbx_strand_id
1 'polypeptide(L)' 'MSAANLYRQHAAAQRAAANKESLPRRRQQHVRSAERWDEMAQAAEETDRRAAVNEAEKRERPYHQTLRYGNGG' A
#
# COMPACT_ATOMS: atom_id res chain seq x y z
N MET A 1 5.28 8.28 8.94
CA MET A 1 5.35 8.27 7.46
C MET A 1 4.75 6.96 6.99
N SER A 2 3.77 6.96 6.07
CA SER A 2 3.20 5.72 5.53
C SER A 2 4.11 5.13 4.43
N ALA A 3 3.99 3.82 4.20
CA ALA A 3 4.72 3.14 3.13
C ALA A 3 4.41 3.77 1.75
N ALA A 4 3.15 4.14 1.53
CA ALA A 4 2.73 4.84 0.32
C ALA A 4 3.50 6.15 0.08
N ASN A 5 3.69 6.97 1.13
CA ASN A 5 4.41 8.22 1.01
C ASN A 5 5.91 7.99 0.69
N LEU A 6 6.52 6.98 1.29
CA LEU A 6 7.90 6.58 0.97
C LEU A 6 8.03 6.19 -0.52
N TYR A 7 7.11 5.36 -1.02
CA TYR A 7 7.11 4.95 -2.43
C TYR A 7 6.91 6.13 -3.38
N ARG A 8 6.00 7.08 -3.07
CA ARG A 8 5.83 8.31 -3.87
C ARG A 8 7.10 9.17 -3.89
N GLN A 9 7.84 9.26 -2.79
CA GLN A 9 9.13 9.96 -2.75
C GLN A 9 10.17 9.29 -3.66
N HIS A 10 10.25 7.96 -3.64
CA HIS A 10 11.13 7.21 -4.55
C HIS A 10 10.73 7.40 -6.02
N ALA A 11 9.43 7.37 -6.34
CA ALA A 11 8.94 7.64 -7.69
C ALA A 11 9.34 9.05 -8.16
N ALA A 12 9.18 10.07 -7.31
CA ALA A 12 9.59 11.44 -7.60
C ALA A 12 11.11 11.55 -7.82
N ALA A 13 11.92 10.87 -7.00
CA ALA A 13 13.38 10.84 -7.16
C ALA A 13 13.79 10.21 -8.50
N GLN A 14 13.13 9.12 -8.92
CA GLN A 14 13.40 8.46 -10.19
C GLN A 14 12.98 9.33 -11.39
N ARG A 15 11.86 10.05 -11.31
CA ARG A 15 11.47 11.04 -12.34
C ARG A 15 12.49 12.17 -12.44
N ALA A 16 12.97 12.67 -11.31
CA ALA A 16 14.01 13.71 -11.29
C ALA A 16 15.33 13.20 -11.90
N ALA A 17 15.70 11.93 -11.65
CA ALA A 17 16.85 11.29 -12.27
C ALA A 17 16.66 11.13 -13.80
N ALA A 18 15.48 10.69 -14.24
CA ALA A 18 15.14 10.56 -15.66
C ALA A 18 15.29 11.90 -16.42
N ASN A 19 14.87 13.01 -15.80
CA ASN A 19 14.99 14.35 -16.39
C ASN A 19 16.45 14.80 -16.55
N LYS A 20 17.36 14.33 -15.69
CA LYS A 20 18.79 14.66 -15.74
C LYS A 20 19.60 13.70 -16.61
N GLU A 21 19.03 12.55 -16.96
CA GLU A 21 19.72 11.50 -17.71
C GLU A 21 19.72 11.82 -19.21
N SER A 22 20.92 11.84 -19.80
CA SER A 22 21.15 12.13 -21.22
C SER A 22 20.97 10.90 -22.11
N LEU A 23 21.22 9.69 -21.57
CA LEU A 23 21.11 8.45 -22.32
C LEU A 23 19.65 7.96 -22.37
N PRO A 24 19.03 7.84 -23.57
CA PRO A 24 17.61 7.49 -23.68
C PRO A 24 17.24 6.18 -22.98
N ARG A 25 18.12 5.16 -23.07
CA ARG A 25 17.89 3.85 -22.45
C ARG A 25 17.86 3.93 -20.92
N ARG A 26 18.75 4.72 -20.31
CA ARG A 26 18.77 4.92 -18.86
C ARG A 26 17.60 5.78 -18.40
N ARG A 27 17.24 6.82 -19.17
CA ARG A 27 16.02 7.61 -18.93
C ARG A 27 14.79 6.72 -18.87
N GLN A 28 14.61 5.83 -19.84
CA GLN A 28 13.49 4.87 -19.84
C GLN A 28 13.52 3.93 -18.63
N GLN A 29 14.70 3.49 -18.19
CA GLN A 29 14.84 2.67 -16.98
C GLN A 29 14.38 3.43 -15.73
N HIS A 30 14.75 4.71 -15.60
CA HIS A 30 14.30 5.56 -14.50
C HIS A 30 12.77 5.79 -14.54
N VAL A 31 12.20 6.03 -15.72
CA VAL A 31 10.75 6.19 -15.90
C VAL A 31 9.99 4.93 -15.48
N ARG A 32 10.39 3.75 -15.99
CA ARG A 32 9.77 2.47 -15.60
C ARG A 32 9.89 2.19 -14.11
N SER A 33 11.04 2.56 -13.52
CA SER A 33 11.25 2.43 -12.08
C SER A 33 10.30 3.36 -11.32
N ALA A 34 10.12 4.59 -11.77
CA ALA A 34 9.18 5.54 -11.16
C ALA A 34 7.74 5.04 -11.23
N GLU A 35 7.31 4.51 -12.37
CA GLU A 35 5.99 3.89 -12.55
C GLU A 35 5.78 2.74 -11.56
N ARG A 36 6.79 1.87 -11.40
CA ARG A 36 6.70 0.75 -10.46
C ARG A 36 6.60 1.19 -9.00
N TRP A 37 7.31 2.25 -8.62
CA TRP A 37 7.17 2.84 -7.28
C TRP A 37 5.78 3.43 -7.06
N ASP A 38 5.19 4.07 -8.05
CA ASP A 38 3.82 4.60 -7.94
C ASP A 38 2.77 3.49 -7.84
N GLU A 39 2.90 2.40 -8.59
CA GLU A 39 2.04 1.21 -8.45
C GLU A 39 2.09 0.66 -7.02
N MET A 40 3.29 0.56 -6.44
CA MET A 40 3.46 0.13 -5.05
C MET A 40 2.88 1.13 -4.05
N ALA A 41 2.96 2.43 -4.33
CA ALA A 41 2.31 3.45 -3.51
C ALA A 41 0.79 3.26 -3.49
N GLN A 42 0.18 3.05 -4.66
CA GLN A 42 -1.26 2.80 -4.76
C GLN A 42 -1.68 1.53 -4.03
N ALA A 43 -0.91 0.44 -4.19
CA ALA A 43 -1.17 -0.81 -3.48
C ALA A 43 -1.06 -0.66 -1.96
N ALA A 44 -0.10 0.14 -1.48
CA ALA A 44 0.05 0.44 -0.06
C ALA A 44 -1.13 1.29 0.47
N GLU A 45 -1.58 2.31 -0.28
CA GLU A 45 -2.75 3.12 0.10
C GLU A 45 -4.02 2.27 0.19
N GLU A 46 -4.22 1.35 -0.76
CA GLU A 46 -5.37 0.45 -0.75
C GLU A 46 -5.30 -0.55 0.40
N THR A 47 -4.11 -1.05 0.72
CA THR A 47 -3.90 -1.94 1.88
C THR A 47 -4.22 -1.21 3.18
N ASP A 48 -3.73 0.02 3.35
CA ASP A 48 -4.00 0.85 4.52
C ASP A 48 -5.51 1.14 4.66
N ARG A 49 -6.19 1.42 3.54
CA ARG A 49 -7.65 1.63 3.51
C ARG A 49 -8.42 0.39 3.95
N ARG A 50 -8.05 -0.80 3.44
CA ARG A 50 -8.69 -2.07 3.81
C ARG A 50 -8.42 -2.44 5.27
N ALA A 51 -7.22 -2.17 5.77
CA ALA A 51 -6.88 -2.39 7.17
C ALA A 51 -7.79 -1.58 8.09
N ALA A 52 -8.05 -0.30 7.77
CA ALA A 52 -8.96 0.55 8.53
C ALA A 52 -10.41 0.02 8.54
N VAL A 53 -10.91 -0.51 7.42
CA VAL A 53 -12.24 -1.13 7.34
C VAL A 53 -12.30 -2.41 8.18
N ASN A 54 -11.32 -3.30 8.03
CA ASN A 54 -11.26 -4.54 8.80
C ASN A 54 -11.16 -4.30 10.31
N GLU A 55 -10.45 -3.26 10.73
CA GLU A 55 -10.36 -2.87 12.14
C GLU A 55 -11.72 -2.37 12.66
N ALA A 56 -12.45 -1.57 11.87
CA ALA A 56 -13.81 -1.15 12.21
C ALA A 56 -14.77 -2.34 12.33
N GLU A 57 -14.75 -3.27 11.36
CA GLU A 57 -15.59 -4.48 11.39
C GLU A 57 -15.27 -5.40 12.58
N LYS A 58 -13.99 -5.54 12.96
CA LYS A 58 -13.60 -6.30 14.16
C LYS A 58 -14.12 -5.65 15.44
N ARG A 59 -14.20 -4.32 15.48
CA ARG A 59 -14.70 -3.56 16.64
C ARG A 59 -16.22 -3.68 16.77
N GLU A 60 -16.93 -3.83 15.65
CA GLU A 60 -18.38 -4.00 15.60
C GLU A 60 -18.85 -5.44 15.80
N ARG A 61 -17.97 -6.45 15.68
CA ARG A 61 -18.26 -7.83 16.09
C ARG A 61 -18.08 -7.96 17.60
N PRO A 62 -19.15 -7.95 18.41
CA PRO A 62 -19.02 -8.24 19.82
C PRO A 62 -18.66 -9.73 19.96
N TYR A 63 -17.88 -10.06 20.98
CA TYR A 63 -17.45 -11.41 21.35
C TYR A 63 -18.61 -12.36 21.78
N HIS A 64 -19.75 -12.36 21.08
CA HIS A 64 -20.94 -13.14 21.42
C HIS A 64 -21.26 -14.24 20.40
N GLN A 65 -20.25 -14.96 19.93
CA GLN A 65 -20.50 -16.19 19.17
C GLN A 65 -19.53 -17.32 19.51
N THR A 66 -19.18 -17.52 20.78
CA THR A 66 -18.45 -18.72 21.21
C THR A 66 -18.99 -19.37 22.49
N LEU A 67 -20.10 -18.89 23.07
CA LEU A 67 -20.69 -19.49 24.28
C LEU A 67 -22.15 -19.92 24.08
N ARG A 68 -22.41 -20.82 23.12
CA ARG A 68 -23.66 -21.59 23.12
C ARG A 68 -23.62 -22.92 22.35
N TYR A 69 -22.54 -23.69 22.51
CA TYR A 69 -22.57 -25.15 22.27
C TYR A 69 -21.86 -25.84 23.43
N GLY A 70 -22.40 -25.64 24.61
CA GLY A 70 -22.03 -26.36 25.81
C GLY A 70 -23.27 -26.46 26.68
N ASN A 71 -23.78 -27.68 26.79
CA ASN A 71 -24.68 -28.17 27.84
C ASN A 71 -26.20 -28.15 27.56
N GLY A 72 -26.82 -29.26 27.94
CA GLY A 72 -28.18 -29.71 27.62
C GLY A 72 -28.05 -31.16 27.10
N GLY A 73 -27.87 -32.18 27.94
CA GLY A 73 -28.47 -32.40 29.25
C GLY A 73 -29.54 -33.46 29.06
#